data_AF-A0A7S2I4G0-F1
#
_entry.id   AF-A0A7S2I4G0-F1
#
_cell.length_a   1.000
_cell.length_b   1.000
_cell.length_c   1.000
_cell.angle_alpha   90.00
_cell.angle_beta   90.00
_cell.angle_gamma   90.00
#
_symmetry.space_group_name_H-M   'P 1'
#
loop_
_entity.id
_entity.type
_entity.pdbx_description
1 polymer ?
#
loop_
_entity_poly.entity_id
_entity_poly.type
_entity_poly.pdbx_seq_one_letter_code
_entity_poly.pdbx_strand_id
1 'polypeptide(L)'
;NIKDWREHTEYYGYDEGADVVRWFWEAVEGFTAQEREDLWTFISGSKGVPPGGFGNLTSAAGEAIRFTIAKVEASTDHLPVAHTCGYQLDLAQYETAEDLANKLRHAMSHRQGFGLA
;
A
#
# COMPACT_ATOMS: atom_id res chain seq x y z
N ASN A 1 8.56 -10.67 0.35
CA ASN A 1 9.46 -10.45 1.49
C ASN A 1 9.13 -9.07 2.06
N ILE A 2 8.60 -8.97 3.28
CA ILE A 2 8.12 -7.68 3.85
C ILE A 2 9.28 -6.75 4.17
N LYS A 3 10.41 -7.30 4.64
CA LYS A 3 11.62 -6.52 4.91
C LYS A 3 12.12 -5.84 3.64
N ASP A 4 12.23 -6.59 2.55
CA ASP A 4 12.61 -6.05 1.23
C ASP A 4 11.65 -4.97 0.74
N TRP A 5 10.34 -5.15 0.96
CA TRP A 5 9.35 -4.12 0.63
C TRP A 5 9.61 -2.83 1.40
N ARG A 6 9.76 -2.93 2.72
CA ARG A 6 9.99 -1.78 3.59
C ARG A 6 11.30 -1.05 3.28
N GLU A 7 12.38 -1.80 3.01
CA GLU A 7 13.70 -1.24 2.64
C GLU A 7 13.65 -0.48 1.29
N HIS A 8 12.68 -0.78 0.43
CA HIS A 8 12.51 -0.13 -0.87
C HIS A 8 11.24 0.73 -0.95
N THR A 9 10.79 1.25 0.19
CA THR A 9 9.65 2.18 0.28
C THR A 9 10.10 3.62 0.48
N GLU A 10 9.48 4.55 -0.24
CA GLU A 10 9.63 5.99 -0.03
C GLU A 10 8.43 6.55 0.74
N TYR A 11 8.66 7.59 1.53
CA TYR A 11 7.61 8.25 2.31
C TYR A 11 7.51 9.72 1.92
N TYR A 12 6.30 10.19 1.62
CA TYR A 12 6.03 11.57 1.23
C TYR A 12 5.04 12.21 2.21
N GLY A 13 5.47 13.24 2.95
CA GLY A 13 4.63 13.89 3.96
C GLY A 13 4.42 13.10 5.25
N TYR A 14 4.94 11.87 5.33
CA TYR A 14 5.14 11.12 6.57
C TYR A 14 6.63 10.87 6.79
N ASP A 15 7.06 10.91 8.04
CA ASP A 15 8.35 10.38 8.46
C ASP A 15 8.27 8.85 8.60
N GLU A 16 9.39 8.14 8.40
CA GLU A 16 9.45 6.68 8.61
C GLU A 16 9.04 6.27 10.04
N GLY A 17 9.26 7.15 11.02
CA GLY A 17 8.87 6.96 12.42
C GLY A 17 7.43 7.36 12.75
N ALA A 18 6.65 7.83 11.78
CA ALA A 18 5.26 8.21 12.02
C ALA A 18 4.42 6.99 12.42
N ASP A 19 3.48 7.18 13.34
CA ASP A 19 2.61 6.10 13.81
C ASP A 19 1.85 5.42 12.67
N VAL A 20 1.33 6.20 11.71
CA VAL A 20 0.62 5.68 10.52
C VAL A 20 1.50 4.74 9.69
N VAL A 21 2.77 5.10 9.49
CA VAL A 21 3.73 4.26 8.75
C VAL A 21 4.03 2.98 9.51
N ARG A 22 4.27 3.08 10.82
CA ARG A 22 4.48 1.91 11.68
C ARG A 22 3.27 0.98 11.65
N TRP A 23 2.07 1.51 11.82
CA TRP A 23 0.82 0.75 11.81
C TRP A 23 0.54 0.10 10.45
N PHE A 24 0.89 0.75 9.35
CA PHE A 24 0.83 0.14 8.03
C PHE A 24 1.66 -1.14 7.98
N TRP A 25 2.94 -1.08 8.42
CA TRP A 25 3.80 -2.25 8.41
C TRP A 25 3.37 -3.34 9.40
N GLU A 26 2.91 -2.95 10.59
CA GLU A 26 2.31 -3.89 11.57
C GLU A 26 1.09 -4.62 10.97
N ALA A 27 0.24 -3.90 10.22
CA ALA A 27 -0.88 -4.50 9.51
C ALA A 27 -0.40 -5.48 8.42
N VAL A 28 0.56 -5.09 7.59
CA VAL A 28 1.12 -5.94 6.51
C VAL A 28 1.77 -7.21 7.07
N GLU A 29 2.44 -7.13 8.23
CA GLU A 29 3.00 -8.28 8.93
C GLU A 29 1.91 -9.22 9.47
N GLY A 30 0.83 -8.64 10.00
CA GLY A 30 -0.35 -9.37 10.49
C GLY A 30 -1.25 -9.95 9.39
N PHE A 31 -1.14 -9.48 8.15
CA PHE A 31 -1.93 -9.96 7.02
C PHE A 31 -1.55 -11.40 6.63
N THR A 32 -2.54 -12.16 6.19
CA THR A 32 -2.36 -13.46 5.54
C THR A 32 -1.64 -13.31 4.20
N ALA A 33 -1.15 -14.42 3.63
CA ALA A 33 -0.52 -14.39 2.31
C ALA A 33 -1.47 -13.82 1.23
N GLN A 34 -2.75 -14.21 1.28
CA GLN A 34 -3.78 -13.71 0.36
C GLN A 34 -3.99 -12.19 0.52
N GLU A 35 -4.13 -11.69 1.74
CA GLU A 35 -4.30 -10.25 1.97
C GLU A 35 -3.09 -9.43 1.52
N ARG A 36 -1.86 -9.96 1.65
CA ARG A 36 -0.66 -9.29 1.12
C ARG A 36 -0.64 -9.27 -0.40
N GLU A 37 -1.07 -10.34 -1.05
CA GLU A 37 -1.23 -10.37 -2.50
C GLU A 37 -2.35 -9.43 -2.98
N ASP A 38 -3.44 -9.34 -2.24
CA ASP A 38 -4.55 -8.42 -2.52
C ASP A 38 -4.11 -6.96 -2.33
N LEU A 39 -3.33 -6.66 -1.29
CA LEU A 39 -2.74 -5.34 -1.06
C LEU A 39 -1.79 -4.96 -2.19
N TRP A 40 -0.90 -5.88 -2.55
CA TRP A 40 0.01 -5.63 -3.64
C TRP A 40 -0.74 -5.46 -4.96
N THR A 41 -1.77 -6.25 -5.21
CA THR A 41 -2.63 -6.10 -6.39
C THR A 41 -3.33 -4.74 -6.37
N PHE A 42 -3.83 -4.30 -5.21
CA PHE A 42 -4.44 -2.99 -5.01
C PHE A 42 -3.48 -1.85 -5.38
N ILE A 43 -2.22 -1.95 -4.97
CA ILE A 43 -1.17 -0.95 -5.21
C ILE A 43 -0.61 -1.00 -6.65
N SER A 44 -0.33 -2.19 -7.18
CA SER A 44 0.34 -2.36 -8.48
C SER A 44 -0.61 -2.40 -9.66
N GLY A 45 -1.87 -2.74 -9.41
CA GLY A 45 -2.85 -3.03 -10.45
C GLY A 45 -2.68 -4.35 -11.18
N SER A 46 -1.66 -5.14 -10.86
CA SER A 46 -1.39 -6.46 -11.43
C SER A 46 -1.53 -7.55 -10.38
N LYS A 47 -2.04 -8.72 -10.77
CA LYS A 47 -2.03 -9.89 -9.88
C LYS A 47 -0.61 -10.45 -9.75
N GLY A 48 -0.20 -10.72 -8.52
CA GLY A 48 1.08 -11.34 -8.19
C GLY A 48 2.16 -10.33 -7.79
N VAL A 49 2.97 -10.73 -6.81
CA VAL A 49 4.12 -9.95 -6.33
C VAL A 49 5.27 -9.95 -7.35
N PRO A 50 6.07 -8.87 -7.44
CA PRO A 50 7.16 -8.78 -8.40
C PRO A 50 8.20 -9.88 -8.12
N PRO A 51 8.52 -10.76 -9.10
CA PRO A 51 9.43 -11.88 -8.89
C PRO A 51 10.88 -11.44 -8.61
N GLY A 52 11.24 -10.19 -8.96
CA GLY A 52 12.55 -9.58 -8.69
C GLY A 52 12.66 -8.82 -7.36
N GLY A 53 11.62 -8.84 -6.51
CA GLY A 53 11.59 -8.04 -5.28
C GLY A 53 11.12 -6.60 -5.51
N PHE A 54 10.88 -5.88 -4.41
CA PHE A 54 10.33 -4.53 -4.42
C PHE A 54 11.35 -3.46 -4.80
N GLY A 55 12.64 -3.79 -4.77
CA GLY A 55 13.72 -2.90 -5.25
C GLY A 55 13.86 -2.82 -6.77
N ASN A 56 13.18 -3.70 -7.52
CA ASN A 56 13.25 -3.76 -8.98
C ASN A 56 11.93 -3.36 -9.64
N LEU A 57 11.13 -2.53 -8.97
CA LEU A 57 9.90 -2.00 -9.56
C LEU A 57 10.23 -1.04 -10.69
N THR A 58 9.47 -1.14 -11.77
CA THR A 58 9.62 -0.30 -12.96
C THR A 58 8.31 0.35 -13.34
N SER A 59 8.33 1.62 -13.68
CA SER A 59 7.18 2.32 -14.24
C SER A 59 6.79 1.72 -15.60
N ALA A 60 5.62 2.09 -16.12
CA ALA A 60 5.20 1.72 -17.47
C ALA A 60 6.18 2.18 -18.57
N ALA A 61 7.01 3.20 -18.29
CA ALA A 61 8.06 3.70 -19.18
C ALA A 61 9.40 2.95 -19.05
N GLY A 62 9.47 1.96 -18.14
CA GLY A 62 10.69 1.17 -17.89
C GLY A 62 11.69 1.84 -16.95
N GLU A 63 11.29 2.91 -16.26
CA GLU A 63 12.14 3.61 -15.30
C GLU A 63 12.06 2.95 -13.93
N ALA A 64 13.18 2.86 -13.22
CA ALA A 64 13.19 2.37 -11.85
C ALA A 64 12.35 3.31 -10.95
N ILE A 65 11.40 2.72 -10.23
CA ILE A 65 10.51 3.43 -9.31
C ILE A 65 10.42 2.64 -8.01
N ARG A 66 10.00 3.28 -6.92
CA ARG A 66 9.80 2.63 -5.62
C ARG A 66 8.35 2.74 -5.20
N PHE A 67 7.95 1.80 -4.34
CA PHE A 67 6.66 1.93 -3.67
C PHE A 67 6.68 3.17 -2.77
N THR A 68 5.63 3.99 -2.82
CA THR A 68 5.55 5.24 -2.05
C THR A 68 4.34 5.23 -1.13
N ILE A 69 4.53 5.61 0.13
CA ILE A 69 3.42 5.94 1.04
C ILE A 69 3.34 7.46 1.16
N ALA A 70 2.22 8.04 0.74
CA ALA A 70 2.00 9.48 0.76
C ALA A 70 0.96 9.87 1.82
N LYS A 71 1.23 10.95 2.55
CA LYS A 71 0.25 11.60 3.39
C LYS A 71 -0.73 12.38 2.54
N VAL A 72 -2.02 12.21 2.84
CA VAL A 72 -3.08 13.07 2.30
C VAL A 72 -3.80 13.80 3.44
N GLU A 73 -4.11 15.08 3.19
CA GLU A 73 -4.92 15.89 4.09
C GLU A 73 -6.40 15.57 3.83
N ALA A 74 -6.90 14.53 4.49
CA ALA A 74 -8.28 14.04 4.42
C ALA A 74 -8.79 13.65 5.81
N SER A 75 -10.12 13.53 5.97
CA SER A 75 -10.69 12.98 7.21
C SER A 75 -10.16 11.56 7.41
N THR A 76 -10.05 11.13 8.66
CA THR A 76 -9.68 9.76 9.01
C THR A 76 -10.66 8.77 8.43
N ASP A 77 -11.92 9.14 8.18
CA ASP A 77 -12.93 8.29 7.52
C ASP A 77 -12.59 7.90 6.07
N HIS A 78 -11.65 8.60 5.42
CA HIS A 78 -11.28 8.30 4.05
C HIS A 78 -10.55 6.96 3.93
N LEU A 79 -10.97 6.17 2.95
CA LEU A 79 -10.30 4.93 2.59
C LEU A 79 -8.94 5.23 1.92
N PRO A 80 -7.95 4.34 2.08
CA PRO A 80 -6.69 4.39 1.34
C PRO A 80 -6.93 4.43 -0.16
N VAL A 81 -6.13 5.22 -0.88
CA VAL A 81 -6.20 5.33 -2.35
C VAL A 81 -4.89 4.87 -2.94
N ALA A 82 -4.94 3.97 -3.93
CA ALA A 82 -3.77 3.52 -4.65
C ALA A 82 -3.68 4.16 -6.04
N HIS A 83 -2.49 4.67 -6.37
CA HIS A 83 -2.15 5.15 -7.71
C HIS A 83 -1.24 4.13 -8.38
N THR A 84 -1.84 3.26 -9.18
CA THR A 84 -1.16 2.06 -9.69
C THR A 84 -0.01 2.35 -10.64
N CYS A 85 -0.06 3.46 -11.39
CA CYS A 85 1.02 3.84 -12.30
C CYS A 85 2.32 4.21 -11.58
N GLY A 86 2.23 4.62 -10.32
CA GLY A 86 3.37 5.07 -9.52
C GLY A 86 3.71 4.17 -8.34
N TYR A 87 3.03 3.03 -8.16
CA TYR A 87 3.10 2.23 -6.93
C TYR A 87 2.94 3.10 -5.67
N GLN A 88 2.01 4.06 -5.69
CA GLN A 88 1.80 4.96 -4.56
C GLN A 88 0.53 4.58 -3.80
N LEU A 89 0.60 4.64 -2.48
CA LEU A 89 -0.52 4.46 -1.56
C LEU A 89 -0.69 5.73 -0.72
N ASP A 90 -1.84 6.35 -0.85
CA ASP A 90 -2.22 7.54 -0.11
C ASP A 90 -2.94 7.13 1.18
N LEU A 91 -2.43 7.60 2.32
CA LEU A 91 -2.97 7.33 3.65
C LEU A 91 -3.32 8.63 4.37
N ALA A 92 -4.56 8.73 4.85
CA ALA A 92 -4.97 9.77 5.79
C ALA A 92 -4.30 9.54 7.16
N GLN A 93 -4.34 10.56 8.03
CA GLN A 93 -3.76 10.49 9.36
C GLN A 93 -4.69 9.73 10.33
N TYR A 94 -4.80 8.42 10.16
CA TYR A 94 -5.62 7.55 11.01
C TYR A 94 -5.25 7.67 12.49
N GLU A 95 -6.18 7.31 13.39
CA GLU A 95 -6.01 7.48 14.83
C GLU A 95 -5.50 6.20 15.53
N THR A 96 -5.71 5.03 14.92
CA THR A 96 -5.31 3.73 15.49
C THR A 96 -4.84 2.74 14.42
N ALA A 97 -4.04 1.77 14.84
CA ALA A 97 -3.59 0.67 13.97
C ALA A 97 -4.75 -0.20 13.44
N GLU A 98 -5.76 -0.43 14.29
CA GLU A 98 -6.93 -1.24 13.93
C GLU A 98 -7.77 -0.54 12.84
N ASP A 99 -7.97 0.77 12.98
CA ASP A 99 -8.70 1.58 12.00
C ASP A 99 -7.99 1.55 10.63
N LEU A 100 -6.67 1.76 10.60
CA LEU A 100 -5.87 1.67 9.39
C LEU A 100 -6.00 0.28 8.73
N ALA A 101 -5.82 -0.79 9.50
CA ALA A 101 -5.88 -2.16 8.99
C ALA A 101 -7.27 -2.50 8.43
N ASN A 102 -8.34 -2.07 9.10
CA ASN A 102 -9.71 -2.27 8.65
C ASN A 102 -9.99 -1.50 7.36
N LYS A 103 -9.53 -0.25 7.26
CA LYS A 103 -9.69 0.58 6.06
C LYS A 103 -8.89 0.06 4.88
N LEU A 104 -7.68 -0.47 5.09
CA LEU A 104 -6.92 -1.19 4.05
C LEU A 104 -7.73 -2.38 3.53
N ARG A 105 -8.23 -3.25 4.42
CA ARG A 105 -9.05 -4.41 4.02
C ARG A 105 -10.27 -4.01 3.23
N HIS A 106 -10.94 -2.95 3.67
CA HIS A 106 -12.12 -2.44 3.00
C HIS A 106 -11.78 -1.91 1.59
N ALA A 107 -10.71 -1.12 1.46
CA ALA A 107 -10.26 -0.58 0.17
C ALA A 107 -9.84 -1.69 -0.81
N MET A 108 -9.09 -2.70 -0.33
CA MET A 108 -8.68 -3.85 -1.13
C MET A 108 -9.89 -4.65 -1.64
N SER A 109 -10.87 -4.90 -0.78
CA SER A 109 -12.10 -5.61 -1.13
C SER A 109 -12.95 -4.86 -2.15
N HIS A 110 -13.09 -3.53 -2.01
CA HIS A 110 -13.91 -2.72 -2.92
C HIS A 110 -13.34 -2.69 -4.35
N ARG A 111 -12.01 -2.74 -4.51
CA ARG A 111 -11.37 -2.80 -5.83
C ARG A 111 -11.64 -4.13 -6.54
N GLN A 112 -11.77 -5.23 -5.79
CA GLN A 112 -12.17 -6.53 -6.37
C GLN A 112 -13.65 -6.55 -6.81
N GLY A 113 -14.47 -5.61 -6.32
CA GLY A 113 -15.92 -5.53 -6.59
C GLY A 113 -16.33 -4.91 -7.93
N PHE A 114 -15.42 -4.27 -8.68
CA PHE A 114 -15.69 -3.70 -10.02
C PHE A 114 -15.15 -4.58 -11.16
N GLY A 115 -15.34 -5.89 -11.02
CA GLY A 115 -14.82 -6.88 -11.96
C GLY A 115 -15.78 -8.02 -12.29
N LEU A 116 -17.10 -7.80 -12.27
CA LEU A 116 -18.09 -8.71 -12.87
C LEU A 116 -19.32 -7.91 -13.33
N ALA A 117 -19.35 -7.58 -14.62
CA ALA A 117 -20.58 -7.40 -15.40
C ALA A 117 -20.41 -8.23 -16.69
#